data_AF-A0A4S2V0E6-F1
#
_entry.id   AF-A0A4S2V0E6-F1
#
_cell.length_a   1.000
_cell.length_b   1.000
_cell.length_c   1.000
_cell.angle_alpha   90.00
_cell.angle_beta   90.00
_cell.angle_gamma   90.00
#
_symmetry.space_group_name_H-M   'P 1'
#
loop_
_entity.id
_entity.type
_entity.pdbx_description
1 polymer ?
#
loop_
_entity_poly.entity_id
_entity_poly.type
_entity_poly.pdbx_seq_one_letter_code
_entity_poly.pdbx_strand_id
1 'polypeptide(L)'
;MSEPAYGVRYAESWDPQSRTAGRELSADEARARDAAGFPYAVIQHAPGREVPLGVRVVAWQAGCVDSWAYDGQGRRTTEAELRLRDDEERLLVRRLLVRRYPDERTAEFAVDCPRTAVELSADGTARVSHQPAGMRGDSLEARVKVTEEDLWTVRPGFDDWPTLPVAGALPDWVGALLDPQWSGWRREASRLRCAADFDRAFRPGTRMPGLKILEPVPCGNLRVPSGVLAVACPDTGEGLSGVTVAVPPGTYPVEAAWAEVEEEYWGSYTDVVAVRLRVGEAPAASWEMALGPGDDTLRLGAGEAFGFGTDAATGAFGDAEAWPELRDLLARARWAGSPDHDRLSNSAAGMQLDGGSLGADMAVFATGGDGVYPVWVGRSASGEVVRVAVQTAFDVDLGA
;
A
#
# COMPACT_ATOMS: atom_id res chain seq x y z
N MET A 1 -37.07 -0.01 19.77
CA MET A 1 -36.12 -0.95 19.14
C MET A 1 -35.07 -1.23 20.19
N SER A 2 -34.96 -2.49 20.66
CA SER A 2 -33.93 -2.86 21.64
C SER A 2 -32.55 -2.70 20.98
N GLU A 3 -31.65 -1.96 21.61
CA GLU A 3 -30.24 -1.94 21.21
C GLU A 3 -29.73 -3.39 21.12
N PRO A 4 -29.01 -3.77 20.06
CA PRO A 4 -28.35 -5.06 20.05
C PRO A 4 -27.35 -5.08 21.20
N ALA A 5 -27.58 -5.95 22.19
CA ALA A 5 -26.64 -6.15 23.30
C ALA A 5 -25.33 -6.72 22.72
N TYR A 6 -24.34 -5.86 22.54
CA TYR A 6 -22.99 -6.26 22.15
C TYR A 6 -22.21 -6.65 23.41
N GLY A 7 -21.34 -7.66 23.28
CA GLY A 7 -20.38 -8.04 24.31
C GLY A 7 -19.05 -7.33 24.10
N VAL A 8 -18.34 -7.07 25.19
CA VAL A 8 -16.97 -6.55 25.18
C VAL A 8 -16.03 -7.64 25.71
N ARG A 9 -14.93 -7.87 24.98
CA ARG A 9 -13.80 -8.71 25.41
C ARG A 9 -12.53 -7.90 25.43
N TYR A 10 -11.56 -8.33 26.22
CA TYR A 10 -10.27 -7.64 26.36
C TYR A 10 -9.12 -8.58 25.99
N ALA A 11 -8.07 -8.03 25.41
CA ALA A 11 -6.85 -8.77 25.08
C ALA A 11 -5.60 -7.91 25.29
N GLU A 12 -4.42 -8.51 25.39
CA GLU A 12 -3.16 -7.78 25.53
C GLU A 12 -2.82 -6.92 24.32
N SER A 13 -3.21 -7.36 23.13
CA SER A 13 -2.94 -6.68 21.87
C SER A 13 -3.96 -7.11 20.81
N TRP A 14 -3.92 -6.39 19.68
CA TRP A 14 -4.64 -6.74 18.46
C TRP A 14 -3.70 -6.50 17.28
N ASP A 15 -3.59 -7.49 16.40
CA ASP A 15 -2.94 -7.33 15.11
C ASP A 15 -4.01 -6.98 14.05
N PRO A 16 -4.03 -5.75 13.52
CA PRO A 16 -5.02 -5.35 12.51
C PRO A 16 -4.80 -6.02 11.14
N GLN A 17 -3.62 -6.58 10.87
CA GLN A 17 -3.31 -7.26 9.60
C GLN A 17 -3.86 -8.68 9.59
N SER A 18 -3.51 -9.50 10.59
CA SER A 18 -4.06 -10.86 10.73
C SER A 18 -5.44 -10.90 11.38
N ARG A 19 -5.89 -9.78 11.97
CA ARG A 19 -7.13 -9.65 12.74
C ARG A 19 -7.19 -10.64 13.90
N THR A 20 -6.06 -10.86 14.55
CA THR A 20 -5.94 -11.76 15.69
C THR A 20 -5.72 -10.97 16.97
N ALA A 21 -6.34 -11.45 18.04
CA ALA A 21 -6.09 -10.94 19.39
C ALA A 21 -4.88 -11.67 20.00
N GLY A 22 -4.12 -10.95 20.84
CA GLY A 22 -3.14 -11.57 21.72
C GLY A 22 -3.79 -12.40 22.84
N ARG A 23 -3.10 -12.55 23.97
CA ARG A 23 -3.66 -13.24 25.15
C ARG A 23 -4.94 -12.54 25.62
N GLU A 24 -5.99 -13.32 25.83
CA GLU A 24 -7.25 -12.82 26.41
C GLU A 24 -7.02 -12.36 27.86
N LEU A 25 -7.65 -11.23 28.20
CA LEU A 25 -7.57 -10.62 29.53
C LEU A 25 -8.93 -10.71 30.22
N SER A 26 -8.91 -10.99 31.52
CA SER A 26 -10.07 -10.74 32.38
C SER A 26 -10.36 -9.23 32.47
N ALA A 27 -11.60 -8.88 32.82
CA ALA A 27 -12.00 -7.48 33.00
C ALA A 27 -11.15 -6.77 34.08
N ASP A 28 -10.77 -7.48 35.14
CA ASP A 28 -9.94 -6.91 36.21
C ASP A 28 -8.49 -6.69 35.78
N GLU A 29 -7.89 -7.63 35.02
CA GLU A 29 -6.57 -7.42 34.42
C GLU A 29 -6.59 -6.23 33.45
N ALA A 30 -7.60 -6.15 32.58
CA ALA A 30 -7.75 -5.04 31.64
C ALA A 30 -7.94 -3.70 32.37
N ARG A 31 -8.75 -3.66 33.44
CA ARG A 31 -8.94 -2.45 34.26
C ARG A 31 -7.65 -2.02 34.97
N ALA A 32 -6.86 -2.98 35.46
CA ALA A 32 -5.56 -2.68 36.06
C ALA A 32 -4.57 -2.11 35.02
N ARG A 33 -4.56 -2.64 33.79
CA ARG A 33 -3.74 -2.12 32.69
C ARG A 33 -4.19 -0.72 32.26
N ASP A 34 -5.49 -0.51 32.13
CA ASP A 34 -6.08 0.79 31.82
C ASP A 34 -5.67 1.85 32.85
N ALA A 35 -5.82 1.56 34.15
CA ALA A 35 -5.42 2.45 35.23
C ALA A 35 -3.89 2.71 35.26
N ALA A 36 -3.08 1.72 34.88
CA ALA A 36 -1.64 1.89 34.74
C ALA A 36 -1.22 2.58 33.42
N GLY A 37 -2.16 2.75 32.49
CA GLY A 37 -1.94 3.31 31.15
C GLY A 37 -1.18 2.39 30.19
N PHE A 38 -1.10 1.09 30.49
CA PHE A 38 -0.46 0.10 29.63
C PHE A 38 -1.33 -0.29 28.43
N PRO A 39 -0.71 -0.74 27.31
CA PRO A 39 -1.45 -1.18 26.14
C PRO A 39 -2.39 -2.36 26.42
N TYR A 40 -3.57 -2.31 25.81
CA TYR A 40 -4.54 -3.41 25.72
C TYR A 40 -5.52 -3.19 24.55
N ALA A 41 -6.26 -4.23 24.18
CA ALA A 41 -7.30 -4.17 23.16
C ALA A 41 -8.70 -4.35 23.77
N VAL A 42 -9.66 -3.54 23.29
CA VAL A 42 -11.09 -3.62 23.58
C VAL A 42 -11.78 -4.12 22.33
N ILE A 43 -12.45 -5.26 22.41
CA ILE A 43 -13.01 -5.96 21.26
C ILE A 43 -14.53 -6.08 21.44
N GLN A 44 -15.29 -5.39 20.58
CA GLN A 44 -16.75 -5.40 20.58
C GLN A 44 -17.28 -6.50 19.65
N HIS A 45 -18.19 -7.33 20.13
CA HIS A 45 -18.80 -8.43 19.38
C HIS A 45 -20.32 -8.42 19.46
N ALA A 46 -20.98 -8.83 18.37
CA ALA A 46 -22.38 -9.16 18.37
C ALA A 46 -22.58 -10.68 18.58
N PRO A 47 -23.61 -11.11 19.32
CA PRO A 47 -23.96 -12.52 19.42
C PRO A 47 -24.13 -13.16 18.03
N GLY A 48 -23.50 -14.33 17.82
CA GLY A 48 -23.58 -15.08 16.56
C GLY A 48 -22.71 -14.54 15.42
N ARG A 49 -21.90 -13.50 15.65
CA ARG A 49 -20.97 -12.96 14.64
C ARG A 49 -19.53 -13.36 14.97
N GLU A 50 -18.86 -14.06 14.04
CA GLU A 50 -17.47 -14.47 14.21
C GLU A 50 -16.50 -13.27 14.21
N VAL A 51 -16.73 -12.34 13.28
CA VAL A 51 -15.93 -11.11 13.15
C VAL A 51 -16.33 -10.08 14.22
N PRO A 52 -15.38 -9.36 14.84
CA PRO A 52 -15.71 -8.24 15.74
C PRO A 52 -16.55 -7.17 15.03
N LEU A 53 -17.43 -6.50 15.79
CA LEU A 53 -18.07 -5.26 15.34
C LEU A 53 -17.03 -4.15 15.19
N GLY A 54 -16.12 -4.09 16.15
CA GLY A 54 -15.00 -3.16 16.14
C GLY A 54 -14.00 -3.46 17.25
N VAL A 55 -12.82 -2.89 17.08
CA VAL A 55 -11.66 -3.08 17.96
C VAL A 55 -11.08 -1.72 18.27
N ARG A 56 -10.65 -1.52 19.52
CA ARG A 56 -9.79 -0.41 19.91
C ARG A 56 -8.51 -0.95 20.52
N VAL A 57 -7.37 -0.39 20.15
CA VAL A 57 -6.11 -0.58 20.87
C VAL A 57 -5.85 0.69 21.63
N VAL A 58 -5.77 0.57 22.96
CA VAL A 58 -5.66 1.68 23.90
C VAL A 58 -4.27 1.66 24.51
N ALA A 59 -3.56 2.78 24.48
CA ALA A 59 -2.28 2.96 25.15
C ALA A 59 -2.18 4.38 25.73
N TRP A 60 -2.69 4.58 26.94
CA TRP A 60 -2.79 5.91 27.54
C TRP A 60 -1.43 6.56 27.81
N GLN A 61 -0.40 5.79 28.21
CA GLN A 61 0.95 6.34 28.38
C GLN A 61 1.54 6.91 27.09
N ALA A 62 1.17 6.34 25.94
CA ALA A 62 1.58 6.84 24.63
C ALA A 62 0.59 7.90 24.08
N GLY A 63 -0.50 8.18 24.81
CA GLY A 63 -1.54 9.11 24.39
C GLY A 63 -2.24 8.69 23.10
N CYS A 64 -2.34 7.40 22.79
CA CYS A 64 -2.95 6.93 21.55
C CYS A 64 -4.09 5.94 21.78
N VAL A 65 -5.09 6.04 20.91
CA VAL A 65 -6.12 5.02 20.73
C VAL A 65 -6.32 4.83 19.23
N ASP A 66 -6.11 3.63 18.74
CA ASP A 66 -6.42 3.29 17.34
C ASP A 66 -7.67 2.41 17.32
N SER A 67 -8.56 2.65 16.37
CA SER A 67 -9.87 2.01 16.32
C SER A 67 -10.20 1.52 14.91
N TRP A 68 -10.82 0.34 14.83
CA TRP A 68 -11.29 -0.26 13.58
C TRP A 68 -12.73 -0.73 13.72
N ALA A 69 -13.55 -0.47 12.71
CA ALA A 69 -14.88 -1.07 12.59
C ALA A 69 -14.92 -2.02 11.40
N TYR A 70 -15.67 -3.11 11.52
CA TYR A 70 -15.74 -4.15 10.50
C TYR A 70 -17.19 -4.39 10.06
N ASP A 71 -17.40 -4.72 8.79
CA ASP A 71 -18.70 -5.18 8.30
C ASP A 71 -18.92 -6.68 8.55
N GLY A 72 -20.08 -7.19 8.16
CA GLY A 72 -20.44 -8.61 8.34
C GLY A 72 -19.50 -9.60 7.65
N GLN A 73 -18.69 -9.16 6.68
CA GLN A 73 -17.67 -9.98 6.01
C GLN A 73 -16.29 -9.88 6.65
N GLY A 74 -16.14 -9.02 7.65
CA GLY A 74 -14.87 -8.73 8.28
C GLY A 74 -13.98 -7.75 7.54
N ARG A 75 -14.52 -6.99 6.58
CA ARG A 75 -13.77 -5.91 5.95
C ARG A 75 -13.77 -4.68 6.84
N ARG A 76 -12.61 -4.03 7.02
CA ARG A 76 -12.48 -2.73 7.68
C ARG A 76 -13.28 -1.67 6.93
N THR A 77 -14.32 -1.16 7.56
CA THR A 77 -15.12 -0.05 7.03
C THR A 77 -14.64 1.29 7.56
N THR A 78 -14.03 1.30 8.75
CA THR A 78 -13.61 2.52 9.43
C THR A 78 -12.27 2.28 10.11
N GLU A 79 -11.36 3.22 9.98
CA GLU A 79 -10.10 3.29 10.72
C GLU A 79 -10.02 4.68 11.35
N ALA A 80 -9.73 4.76 12.65
CA ALA A 80 -9.59 6.02 13.35
C ALA A 80 -8.34 6.02 14.23
N GLU A 81 -7.54 7.06 14.11
CA GLU A 81 -6.36 7.31 14.93
C GLU A 81 -6.70 8.47 15.87
N LEU A 82 -6.74 8.19 17.17
CA LEU A 82 -7.06 9.19 18.20
C LEU A 82 -5.83 9.51 19.04
N ARG A 83 -5.75 10.76 19.50
CA ARG A 83 -4.66 11.24 20.35
C ARG A 83 -5.21 11.91 21.60
N LEU A 84 -4.70 11.51 22.76
CA LEU A 84 -5.08 12.05 24.06
C LEU A 84 -4.56 13.48 24.19
N ARG A 85 -5.40 14.36 24.71
CA ARG A 85 -5.04 15.73 25.05
C ARG A 85 -4.23 15.75 26.36
N ASP A 86 -3.46 16.82 26.56
CA ASP A 86 -2.61 17.01 27.75
C ASP A 86 -3.37 16.97 29.09
N ASP A 87 -4.68 17.26 29.09
CA ASP A 87 -5.52 17.16 30.30
C ASP A 87 -6.13 15.78 30.52
N GLU A 88 -5.83 14.83 29.63
CA GLU A 88 -6.26 13.44 29.68
C GLU A 88 -7.77 13.19 29.68
N GLU A 89 -8.60 14.21 29.44
CA GLU A 89 -10.06 14.11 29.46
C GLU A 89 -10.67 13.94 28.06
N ARG A 90 -9.92 14.33 27.02
CA ARG A 90 -10.41 14.36 25.64
C ARG A 90 -9.45 13.75 24.65
N LEU A 91 -10.00 13.25 23.55
CA LEU A 91 -9.29 12.64 22.44
C LEU A 91 -9.54 13.45 21.16
N LEU A 92 -8.47 13.80 20.47
CA LEU A 92 -8.52 14.33 19.11
C LEU A 92 -8.66 13.16 18.14
N VAL A 93 -9.67 13.18 17.26
CA VAL A 93 -9.76 12.22 16.13
C VAL A 93 -8.80 12.67 15.04
N ARG A 94 -7.50 12.41 15.21
CA ARG A 94 -6.45 12.93 14.33
C ARG A 94 -6.61 12.47 12.88
N ARG A 95 -7.01 11.22 12.68
CA ARG A 95 -7.35 10.66 11.37
C ARG A 95 -8.60 9.81 11.48
N LEU A 96 -9.49 9.92 10.49
CA LEU A 96 -10.63 9.04 10.28
C LEU A 96 -10.66 8.66 8.79
N LEU A 97 -10.66 7.37 8.49
CA LEU A 97 -10.83 6.85 7.14
C LEU A 97 -12.04 5.93 7.10
N VAL A 98 -13.02 6.29 6.27
CA VAL A 98 -14.25 5.51 6.06
C VAL A 98 -14.30 4.99 4.65
N ARG A 99 -14.47 3.67 4.49
CA ARG A 99 -14.67 2.96 3.23
C ARG A 99 -16.14 2.54 3.09
N ARG A 100 -16.68 2.69 1.89
CA ARG A 100 -18.04 2.26 1.55
C ARG A 100 -17.97 1.19 0.47
N TYR A 101 -17.97 -0.07 0.89
CA TYR A 101 -18.00 -1.20 -0.04
C TYR A 101 -19.35 -1.22 -0.78
N PRO A 102 -19.35 -1.13 -2.13
CA PRO A 102 -20.58 -1.07 -2.91
C PRO A 102 -21.36 -2.39 -2.90
N ASP A 103 -20.65 -3.52 -2.75
CA ASP A 103 -21.25 -4.84 -2.74
C ASP A 103 -20.42 -5.83 -1.90
N GLU A 104 -20.92 -7.07 -1.81
CA GLU A 104 -20.30 -8.18 -1.10
C GLU A 104 -19.06 -8.78 -1.79
N ARG A 105 -18.78 -8.40 -3.03
CA ARG A 105 -17.67 -8.94 -3.83
C ARG A 105 -16.42 -8.07 -3.76
N THR A 106 -16.60 -6.80 -3.39
CA THR A 106 -15.51 -5.83 -3.28
C THR A 106 -14.54 -6.23 -2.17
N ALA A 107 -13.26 -6.36 -2.48
CA ALA A 107 -12.23 -6.67 -1.50
C ALA A 107 -11.96 -5.49 -0.53
N GLU A 108 -11.46 -5.79 0.67
CA GLU A 108 -11.23 -4.80 1.76
C GLU A 108 -10.30 -3.62 1.35
N PHE A 109 -9.35 -3.84 0.45
CA PHE A 109 -8.44 -2.79 -0.04
C PHE A 109 -8.61 -2.52 -1.52
N ALA A 110 -9.80 -2.80 -2.06
CA ALA A 110 -10.11 -2.52 -3.45
C ALA A 110 -9.80 -1.05 -3.76
N VAL A 111 -8.91 -0.82 -4.74
CA VAL A 111 -8.37 0.50 -5.07
C VAL A 111 -9.44 1.46 -5.62
N ASP A 112 -10.55 0.92 -6.07
CA ASP A 112 -11.73 1.62 -6.58
C ASP A 112 -12.85 1.75 -5.53
N CYS A 113 -12.64 1.25 -4.31
CA CYS A 113 -13.61 1.39 -3.23
C CYS A 113 -13.79 2.87 -2.86
N PRO A 114 -15.04 3.39 -2.92
CA PRO A 114 -15.35 4.74 -2.46
C PRO A 114 -14.91 4.94 -1.01
N ARG A 115 -14.27 6.08 -0.73
CA ARG A 115 -13.78 6.38 0.61
C ARG A 115 -13.74 7.87 0.93
N THR A 116 -13.76 8.19 2.22
CA THR A 116 -13.59 9.54 2.74
C THR A 116 -12.57 9.50 3.87
N ALA A 117 -11.53 10.32 3.76
CA ALA A 117 -10.57 10.56 4.82
C ALA A 117 -10.80 11.95 5.43
N VAL A 118 -10.64 12.03 6.75
CA VAL A 118 -10.70 13.26 7.54
C VAL A 118 -9.45 13.29 8.40
N GLU A 119 -8.69 14.38 8.29
CA GLU A 119 -7.52 14.64 9.12
C GLU A 119 -7.78 15.91 9.92
N LEU A 120 -7.77 15.79 11.25
CA LEU A 120 -8.01 16.90 12.17
C LEU A 120 -6.72 17.32 12.84
N SER A 121 -6.52 18.64 12.88
CA SER A 121 -5.44 19.29 13.60
C SER A 121 -5.98 19.96 14.87
N ALA A 122 -5.17 19.97 15.93
CA ALA A 122 -5.54 20.58 17.21
C ALA A 122 -5.82 22.10 17.12
N ASP A 123 -5.46 22.74 16.00
CA ASP A 123 -5.75 24.15 15.70
C ASP A 123 -7.19 24.40 15.18
N GLY A 124 -8.06 23.38 15.24
CA GLY A 124 -9.44 23.43 14.77
C GLY A 124 -9.57 23.43 13.25
N THR A 125 -8.58 22.89 12.53
CA THR A 125 -8.63 22.73 11.08
C THR A 125 -8.81 21.27 10.70
N ALA A 126 -9.73 20.99 9.78
CA ALA A 126 -9.85 19.69 9.12
C ALA A 126 -9.41 19.77 7.66
N ARG A 127 -8.73 18.71 7.21
CA ARG A 127 -8.62 18.35 5.81
C ARG A 127 -9.55 17.18 5.54
N VAL A 128 -10.41 17.30 4.53
CA VAL A 128 -11.29 16.22 4.09
C VAL A 128 -10.93 15.84 2.67
N SER A 129 -10.70 14.56 2.43
CA SER A 129 -10.51 13.99 1.09
C SER A 129 -11.63 13.00 0.81
N HIS A 130 -12.49 13.32 -0.15
CA HIS A 130 -13.55 12.45 -0.61
C HIS A 130 -13.19 11.86 -1.98
N GLN A 131 -13.13 10.53 -2.04
CA GLN A 131 -12.72 9.76 -3.22
C GLN A 131 -13.87 8.84 -3.64
N PRO A 132 -14.84 9.35 -4.43
CA PRO A 132 -16.03 8.60 -4.80
C PRO A 132 -15.75 7.40 -5.70
N ALA A 133 -14.64 7.41 -6.45
CA ALA A 133 -14.18 6.29 -7.29
C ALA A 133 -12.91 5.63 -6.73
N GLY A 134 -12.71 5.73 -5.40
CA GLY A 134 -11.51 5.25 -4.72
C GLY A 134 -10.23 5.96 -5.16
N MET A 135 -9.10 5.28 -4.95
CA MET A 135 -7.77 5.80 -5.28
C MET A 135 -7.52 5.96 -6.78
N ARG A 136 -8.25 5.23 -7.65
CA ARG A 136 -8.13 5.36 -9.12
C ARG A 136 -8.76 6.61 -9.68
N GLY A 137 -9.70 7.23 -8.96
CA GLY A 137 -10.37 8.45 -9.38
C GLY A 137 -9.74 9.72 -8.83
N ASP A 138 -10.20 10.85 -9.35
CA ASP A 138 -9.89 12.15 -8.76
C ASP A 138 -10.46 12.24 -7.33
N SER A 139 -9.73 12.90 -6.45
CA SER A 139 -10.19 13.23 -5.12
C SER A 139 -10.82 14.62 -5.10
N LEU A 140 -11.86 14.79 -4.29
CA LEU A 140 -12.37 16.09 -3.89
C LEU A 140 -11.75 16.41 -2.53
N GLU A 141 -11.00 17.50 -2.45
CA GLU A 141 -10.28 17.93 -1.26
C GLU A 141 -10.86 19.23 -0.70
N ALA A 142 -11.07 19.27 0.61
CA ALA A 142 -11.59 20.41 1.33
C ALA A 142 -10.72 20.73 2.54
N ARG A 143 -10.63 22.01 2.88
CA ARG A 143 -10.05 22.47 4.16
C ARG A 143 -11.07 23.35 4.85
N VAL A 144 -11.47 22.97 6.06
CA VAL A 144 -12.53 23.65 6.80
C VAL A 144 -12.11 23.91 8.24
N LYS A 145 -12.75 24.91 8.86
CA LYS A 145 -12.69 25.11 10.30
C LYS A 145 -13.74 24.25 10.99
N VAL A 146 -13.36 23.67 12.11
CA VAL A 146 -14.16 22.72 12.89
C VAL A 146 -14.40 23.31 14.27
N THR A 147 -15.60 23.10 14.80
CA THR A 147 -15.97 23.57 16.14
C THR A 147 -15.18 22.79 17.20
N GLU A 148 -15.07 23.32 18.43
CA GLU A 148 -14.42 22.58 19.50
C GLU A 148 -15.16 21.28 19.83
N GLU A 149 -16.49 21.25 19.70
CA GLU A 149 -17.33 20.08 19.94
C GLU A 149 -17.07 18.96 18.92
N ASP A 150 -16.90 19.31 17.65
CA ASP A 150 -16.62 18.35 16.57
C ASP A 150 -15.14 17.90 16.52
N LEU A 151 -14.24 18.63 17.18
CA LEU A 151 -12.81 18.36 17.19
C LEU A 151 -12.42 17.29 18.23
N TRP A 152 -13.14 17.25 19.35
CA TRP A 152 -12.80 16.46 20.52
C TRP A 152 -13.89 15.46 20.86
N THR A 153 -13.50 14.21 21.14
CA THR A 153 -14.37 13.23 21.78
C THR A 153 -13.96 13.05 23.24
N VAL A 154 -14.93 12.75 24.10
CA VAL A 154 -14.68 12.49 25.54
C VAL A 154 -13.87 11.20 25.68
N ARG A 155 -12.88 11.19 26.58
CA ARG A 155 -12.18 9.95 26.94
C ARG A 155 -13.18 8.98 27.56
N PRO A 156 -13.41 7.80 26.96
CA PRO A 156 -14.33 6.82 27.52
C PRO A 156 -13.79 6.29 28.85
N GLY A 157 -14.69 6.08 29.81
CA GLY A 157 -14.36 5.30 31.01
C GLY A 157 -14.18 3.83 30.66
N PHE A 158 -13.44 3.09 31.50
CA PHE A 158 -13.16 1.67 31.25
C PHE A 158 -14.41 0.81 31.04
N ASP A 159 -15.51 1.13 31.73
CA ASP A 159 -16.78 0.41 31.64
C ASP A 159 -17.79 1.07 30.68
N ASP A 160 -17.41 2.15 29.98
CA ASP A 160 -18.28 2.97 29.12
C ASP A 160 -17.67 3.16 27.72
N TRP A 161 -17.36 2.03 27.06
CA TRP A 161 -16.89 2.06 25.69
C TRP A 161 -18.05 2.35 24.73
N PRO A 162 -18.08 3.52 24.06
CA PRO A 162 -19.13 3.79 23.10
C PRO A 162 -19.09 2.73 22.00
N THR A 163 -20.25 2.38 21.46
CA THR A 163 -20.31 1.53 20.27
C THR A 163 -19.51 2.24 19.19
N LEU A 164 -18.51 1.57 18.59
CA LEU A 164 -17.86 2.14 17.42
C LEU A 164 -18.94 2.39 16.36
N PRO A 165 -18.92 3.55 15.66
CA PRO A 165 -19.96 3.86 14.69
C PRO A 165 -20.18 2.65 13.80
N VAL A 166 -21.44 2.24 13.68
CA VAL A 166 -21.87 1.21 12.75
C VAL A 166 -21.22 1.52 11.40
N ALA A 167 -20.66 0.49 10.78
CA ALA A 167 -19.95 0.57 9.50
C ALA A 167 -20.43 1.72 8.59
N GLY A 168 -19.53 2.66 8.26
CA GLY A 168 -19.80 3.69 7.25
C GLY A 168 -20.41 5.02 7.74
N ALA A 169 -20.57 5.26 9.04
CA ALA A 169 -21.02 6.56 9.54
C ALA A 169 -19.86 7.58 9.59
N LEU A 170 -19.97 8.64 8.80
CA LEU A 170 -19.15 9.84 8.91
C LEU A 170 -19.77 10.77 9.96
N PRO A 171 -18.98 11.65 10.62
CA PRO A 171 -19.54 12.71 11.45
C PRO A 171 -20.51 13.58 10.65
N ASP A 172 -21.57 14.08 11.30
CA ASP A 172 -22.63 14.85 10.65
C ASP A 172 -22.10 16.07 9.89
N TRP A 173 -21.12 16.78 10.47
CA TRP A 173 -20.48 17.93 9.82
C TRP A 173 -19.75 17.55 8.53
N VAL A 174 -19.20 16.33 8.44
CA VAL A 174 -18.59 15.81 7.20
C VAL A 174 -19.69 15.43 6.21
N GLY A 175 -20.79 14.83 6.69
CA GLY A 175 -21.97 14.55 5.88
C GLY A 175 -22.51 15.79 5.18
N ALA A 176 -22.52 16.94 5.86
CA ALA A 176 -22.92 18.23 5.28
C ALA A 176 -21.99 18.70 4.14
N LEU A 177 -20.71 18.35 4.15
CA LEU A 177 -19.78 18.67 3.05
C LEU A 177 -20.00 17.81 1.80
N LEU A 178 -20.60 16.63 1.99
CA LEU A 178 -20.94 15.71 0.90
C LEU A 178 -22.27 16.08 0.23
N ASP A 179 -22.99 17.08 0.73
CA ASP A 179 -24.17 17.63 0.05
C ASP A 179 -23.75 18.22 -1.32
N PRO A 180 -24.44 17.87 -2.43
CA PRO A 180 -24.15 18.42 -3.75
C PRO A 180 -24.18 19.95 -3.86
N GLN A 181 -24.84 20.64 -2.93
CA GLN A 181 -24.87 22.11 -2.87
C GLN A 181 -23.57 22.70 -2.30
N TRP A 182 -22.77 21.90 -1.60
CA TRP A 182 -21.51 22.36 -1.05
C TRP A 182 -20.44 22.50 -2.14
N SER A 183 -19.92 23.71 -2.33
CA SER A 183 -19.04 24.06 -3.46
C SER A 183 -17.58 24.29 -3.08
N GLY A 184 -17.20 24.05 -1.81
CA GLY A 184 -15.83 24.27 -1.33
C GLY A 184 -14.81 23.20 -1.73
N TRP A 185 -15.19 22.26 -2.60
CA TRP A 185 -14.31 21.18 -3.05
C TRP A 185 -13.30 21.69 -4.07
N ARG A 186 -12.03 21.35 -3.86
CA ARG A 186 -11.00 21.41 -4.90
C ARG A 186 -10.83 20.01 -5.47
N ARG A 187 -10.87 19.87 -6.79
CA ARG A 187 -10.57 18.59 -7.44
C ARG A 187 -9.07 18.42 -7.57
N GLU A 188 -8.56 17.27 -7.14
CA GLU A 188 -7.17 16.85 -7.33
C GLU A 188 -7.13 15.54 -8.12
N ALA A 189 -6.17 15.43 -9.03
CA ALA A 189 -5.94 14.21 -9.77
C ALA A 189 -5.59 13.04 -8.83
N SER A 190 -5.88 11.81 -9.27
CA SER A 190 -5.48 10.60 -8.57
C SER A 190 -3.98 10.57 -8.31
N ARG A 191 -3.59 10.35 -7.05
CA ARG A 191 -2.20 10.11 -6.63
C ARG A 191 -1.68 8.72 -7.01
N LEU A 192 -2.58 7.83 -7.40
CA LEU A 192 -2.24 6.49 -7.90
C LEU A 192 -1.77 6.53 -9.35
N ARG A 193 -2.33 7.45 -10.15
CA ARG A 193 -2.00 7.58 -11.57
C ARG A 193 -0.76 8.44 -11.74
N CYS A 194 0.06 8.08 -12.70
CA CYS A 194 1.14 8.93 -13.17
C CYS A 194 0.84 9.43 -14.58
N ALA A 195 1.24 10.66 -14.88
CA ALA A 195 1.21 11.20 -16.23
C ALA A 195 2.33 10.65 -17.13
N ALA A 196 3.36 10.02 -16.53
CA ALA A 196 4.47 9.42 -17.25
C ALA A 196 4.02 8.30 -18.18
N ASP A 197 4.52 8.33 -19.42
CA ASP A 197 4.42 7.19 -20.35
C ASP A 197 5.72 6.37 -20.24
N PHE A 198 5.74 5.37 -19.35
CA PHE A 198 6.92 4.50 -19.20
C PHE A 198 7.26 3.72 -20.46
N ASP A 199 6.36 3.55 -21.45
CA ASP A 199 6.74 2.95 -22.73
C ASP A 199 7.75 3.83 -23.48
N ARG A 200 7.83 5.14 -23.23
CA ARG A 200 8.85 6.05 -23.82
C ARG A 200 10.27 5.61 -23.48
N ALA A 201 10.50 5.11 -22.26
CA ALA A 201 11.81 4.63 -21.81
C ALA A 201 12.28 3.38 -22.59
N PHE A 202 11.38 2.74 -23.33
CA PHE A 202 11.67 1.55 -24.14
C PHE A 202 11.50 1.81 -25.65
N ARG A 203 11.45 3.08 -26.08
CA ARG A 203 11.38 3.47 -27.49
C ARG A 203 12.73 4.04 -27.94
N PRO A 204 13.51 3.31 -28.75
CA PRO A 204 14.83 3.75 -29.22
C PRO A 204 14.79 5.12 -29.88
N GLY A 205 15.80 5.94 -29.59
CA GLY A 205 15.92 7.30 -30.12
C GLY A 205 15.05 8.34 -29.42
N THR A 206 14.20 7.94 -28.45
CA THR A 206 13.49 8.88 -27.59
C THR A 206 14.49 9.75 -26.82
N ARG A 207 14.24 11.05 -26.79
CA ARG A 207 15.00 12.01 -25.98
C ARG A 207 14.15 12.51 -24.84
N MET A 208 14.75 12.60 -23.66
CA MET A 208 14.19 13.14 -22.43
C MET A 208 15.26 14.06 -21.80
N PRO A 209 14.91 14.96 -20.88
CA PRO A 209 15.93 15.78 -20.20
C PRO A 209 17.05 14.89 -19.63
N GLY A 210 18.28 15.09 -20.11
CA GLY A 210 19.45 14.31 -19.69
C GLY A 210 19.54 12.88 -20.23
N LEU A 211 18.61 12.41 -21.08
CA LEU A 211 18.59 11.04 -21.58
C LEU A 211 18.40 10.93 -23.09
N LYS A 212 19.09 9.95 -23.68
CA LYS A 212 18.79 9.41 -25.00
C LYS A 212 18.61 7.89 -24.91
N ILE A 213 17.38 7.44 -25.14
CA ILE A 213 17.01 6.03 -25.09
C ILE A 213 17.67 5.27 -26.26
N LEU A 214 18.31 4.15 -25.93
CA LEU A 214 18.95 3.24 -26.87
C LEU A 214 18.02 2.04 -27.14
N GLU A 215 18.53 1.01 -27.82
CA GLU A 215 17.75 -0.21 -28.02
C GLU A 215 17.51 -0.94 -26.69
N PRO A 216 16.26 -1.25 -26.32
CA PRO A 216 15.96 -2.09 -25.17
C PRO A 216 16.64 -3.44 -25.28
N VAL A 217 17.17 -3.92 -24.16
CA VAL A 217 17.92 -5.18 -24.12
C VAL A 217 17.05 -6.29 -23.52
N PRO A 218 16.83 -7.40 -24.24
CA PRO A 218 16.17 -8.58 -23.68
C PRO A 218 16.96 -9.14 -22.50
N CYS A 219 16.26 -9.39 -21.38
CA CYS A 219 16.84 -9.89 -20.13
C CYS A 219 16.33 -11.29 -19.76
N GLY A 220 15.85 -12.05 -20.75
CA GLY A 220 15.30 -13.39 -20.56
C GLY A 220 13.78 -13.39 -20.42
N ASN A 221 13.24 -14.53 -19.95
CA ASN A 221 11.81 -14.75 -19.75
C ASN A 221 11.54 -15.19 -18.32
N LEU A 222 10.44 -14.74 -17.74
CA LEU A 222 10.00 -15.01 -16.38
C LEU A 222 8.73 -15.86 -16.37
N ARG A 223 8.76 -17.04 -15.76
CA ARG A 223 7.58 -17.87 -15.48
C ARG A 223 6.87 -17.42 -14.21
N VAL A 224 5.58 -17.13 -14.32
CA VAL A 224 4.66 -16.73 -13.22
C VAL A 224 3.41 -17.63 -13.24
N PRO A 225 3.53 -18.91 -12.85
CA PRO A 225 2.43 -19.88 -12.91
C PRO A 225 1.25 -19.57 -11.97
N SER A 226 1.45 -18.86 -10.85
CA SER A 226 0.34 -18.49 -9.94
C SER A 226 -0.56 -17.40 -10.51
N GLY A 227 -0.06 -16.64 -11.51
CA GLY A 227 -0.71 -15.42 -11.97
C GLY A 227 -0.57 -14.24 -10.98
N VAL A 228 0.31 -14.36 -9.99
CA VAL A 228 0.60 -13.27 -9.04
C VAL A 228 2.09 -12.93 -9.14
N LEU A 229 2.39 -11.82 -9.80
CA LEU A 229 3.74 -11.30 -9.92
C LEU A 229 4.13 -10.57 -8.62
N ALA A 230 5.21 -11.00 -7.99
CA ALA A 230 5.86 -10.28 -6.90
C ALA A 230 6.94 -9.34 -7.44
N VAL A 231 7.05 -8.16 -6.81
CA VAL A 231 8.16 -7.24 -7.03
C VAL A 231 8.76 -6.83 -5.69
N ALA A 232 9.93 -7.34 -5.37
CA ALA A 232 10.59 -7.08 -4.09
C ALA A 232 12.11 -7.21 -4.21
N CYS A 233 12.85 -6.70 -3.20
CA CYS A 233 14.26 -7.03 -3.06
C CYS A 233 14.39 -8.52 -2.66
N PRO A 234 15.15 -9.35 -3.38
CA PRO A 234 15.33 -10.76 -3.01
C PRO A 234 16.32 -10.92 -1.83
N ASP A 235 17.06 -9.87 -1.49
CA ASP A 235 18.19 -9.90 -0.56
C ASP A 235 17.88 -9.34 0.83
N THR A 236 16.79 -8.57 1.00
CA THR A 236 16.40 -8.05 2.31
C THR A 236 15.66 -9.09 3.15
N GLY A 237 15.93 -9.15 4.46
CA GLY A 237 15.34 -10.14 5.37
C GLY A 237 13.83 -10.02 5.60
N GLU A 238 13.18 -8.98 5.06
CA GLU A 238 11.78 -8.64 5.34
C GLU A 238 10.74 -9.52 4.60
N GLY A 239 11.18 -10.41 3.70
CA GLY A 239 10.26 -11.29 2.97
C GLY A 239 9.76 -10.65 1.67
N LEU A 240 8.52 -10.95 1.29
CA LEU A 240 7.87 -10.34 0.12
C LEU A 240 7.32 -8.96 0.51
N SER A 241 7.72 -7.90 -0.21
CA SER A 241 7.44 -6.47 0.06
C SER A 241 5.95 -6.07 0.06
N GLY A 242 5.03 -7.03 -0.08
CA GLY A 242 3.59 -6.80 -0.23
C GLY A 242 3.17 -6.33 -1.63
N VAL A 243 4.08 -5.77 -2.44
CA VAL A 243 3.77 -5.31 -3.80
C VAL A 243 3.61 -6.49 -4.75
N THR A 244 2.36 -6.77 -5.10
CA THR A 244 1.99 -7.84 -6.03
C THR A 244 1.08 -7.33 -7.14
N VAL A 245 1.19 -7.92 -8.33
CA VAL A 245 0.40 -7.58 -9.50
C VAL A 245 -0.23 -8.85 -10.06
N ALA A 246 -1.55 -8.89 -10.12
CA ALA A 246 -2.26 -9.97 -10.80
C ALA A 246 -2.00 -9.89 -12.32
N VAL A 247 -1.51 -10.98 -12.88
CA VAL A 247 -1.24 -11.19 -14.30
C VAL A 247 -1.85 -12.54 -14.72
N PRO A 248 -2.14 -12.77 -16.02
CA PRO A 248 -2.46 -14.12 -16.45
C PRO A 248 -1.31 -15.09 -16.06
N PRO A 249 -1.59 -16.36 -15.73
CA PRO A 249 -0.53 -17.34 -15.60
C PRO A 249 0.23 -17.52 -16.92
N GLY A 250 1.56 -17.47 -16.89
CA GLY A 250 2.33 -17.57 -18.13
C GLY A 250 3.82 -17.30 -18.01
N THR A 251 4.44 -17.13 -19.17
CA THR A 251 5.87 -16.81 -19.33
C THR A 251 5.99 -15.49 -20.06
N TYR A 252 6.75 -14.55 -19.48
CA TYR A 252 6.77 -13.16 -19.91
C TYR A 252 8.20 -12.67 -20.18
N PRO A 253 8.45 -11.97 -21.30
CA PRO A 253 9.77 -11.42 -21.56
C PRO A 253 10.06 -10.24 -20.62
N VAL A 254 11.30 -10.20 -20.15
CA VAL A 254 11.87 -9.11 -19.34
C VAL A 254 12.77 -8.27 -20.24
N GLU A 255 12.69 -6.95 -20.12
CA GLU A 255 13.50 -6.00 -20.88
C GLU A 255 14.09 -4.93 -19.99
N ALA A 256 15.31 -4.50 -20.31
CA ALA A 256 15.95 -3.33 -19.73
C ALA A 256 15.88 -2.15 -20.70
N ALA A 257 15.45 -0.99 -20.21
CA ALA A 257 15.57 0.29 -20.87
C ALA A 257 17.00 0.79 -20.70
N TRP A 258 17.75 0.79 -21.79
CA TRP A 258 19.13 1.24 -21.84
C TRP A 258 19.18 2.68 -22.37
N ALA A 259 19.90 3.57 -21.70
CA ALA A 259 19.97 4.97 -22.11
C ALA A 259 21.38 5.54 -21.99
N GLU A 260 21.74 6.42 -22.94
CA GLU A 260 22.86 7.34 -22.74
C GLU A 260 22.38 8.45 -21.79
N VAL A 261 23.03 8.56 -20.64
CA VAL A 261 22.75 9.52 -19.56
C VAL A 261 23.76 10.64 -19.68
N GLU A 262 23.29 11.89 -19.75
CA GLU A 262 24.12 13.08 -19.76
C GLU A 262 24.21 13.67 -18.34
N GLU A 263 25.39 13.58 -17.71
CA GLU A 263 25.65 14.22 -16.42
C GLU A 263 26.64 15.39 -16.53
N GLU A 264 26.37 16.44 -15.74
CA GLU A 264 27.19 17.66 -15.71
C GLU A 264 28.63 17.41 -15.26
N TYR A 265 28.81 16.52 -14.26
CA TYR A 265 30.11 16.33 -13.60
C TYR A 265 30.97 15.21 -14.19
N TRP A 266 30.35 14.15 -14.72
CA TRP A 266 31.06 12.93 -15.14
C TRP A 266 31.06 12.70 -16.66
N GLY A 267 30.38 13.55 -17.43
CA GLY A 267 30.17 13.35 -18.87
C GLY A 267 29.07 12.32 -19.15
N SER A 268 28.92 11.90 -20.40
CA SER A 268 27.91 10.91 -20.74
C SER A 268 28.38 9.47 -20.48
N TYR A 269 27.49 8.67 -19.89
CA TYR A 269 27.67 7.23 -19.71
C TYR A 269 26.40 6.51 -20.14
N THR A 270 26.38 5.18 -20.02
CA THR A 270 25.22 4.39 -20.39
C THR A 270 24.78 3.52 -19.23
N ASP A 271 23.47 3.49 -18.96
CA ASP A 271 22.92 2.79 -17.80
C ASP A 271 21.52 2.23 -18.08
N VAL A 272 21.09 1.30 -17.21
CA VAL A 272 19.70 0.83 -17.10
C VAL A 272 18.89 1.87 -16.35
N VAL A 273 17.98 2.55 -17.04
CA VAL A 273 17.11 3.54 -16.41
C VAL A 273 15.77 2.95 -15.96
N ALA A 274 15.36 1.82 -16.55
CA ALA A 274 14.19 1.08 -16.11
C ALA A 274 14.28 -0.40 -16.53
N VAL A 275 13.51 -1.24 -15.86
CA VAL A 275 13.23 -2.62 -16.25
C VAL A 275 11.73 -2.83 -16.40
N ARG A 276 11.31 -3.71 -17.30
CA ARG A 276 9.90 -4.07 -17.44
C ARG A 276 9.68 -5.54 -17.73
N LEU A 277 8.51 -6.01 -17.29
CA LEU A 277 7.86 -7.22 -17.73
C LEU A 277 6.80 -6.87 -18.78
N ARG A 278 6.80 -7.52 -19.95
CA ARG A 278 5.69 -7.39 -20.92
C ARG A 278 4.69 -8.51 -20.74
N VAL A 279 3.48 -8.15 -20.35
CA VAL A 279 2.38 -9.09 -20.07
C VAL A 279 1.48 -9.31 -21.29
N GLY A 280 1.31 -8.28 -22.13
CA GLY A 280 0.53 -8.36 -23.36
C GLY A 280 1.15 -7.56 -24.51
N GLU A 281 0.64 -7.66 -25.73
CA GLU A 281 1.25 -6.97 -26.88
C GLU A 281 0.83 -5.51 -27.00
N ALA A 282 -0.38 -5.16 -26.53
CA ALA A 282 -0.89 -3.79 -26.62
C ALA A 282 -0.04 -2.78 -25.83
N PRO A 283 0.08 -1.53 -26.31
CA PRO A 283 0.75 -0.47 -25.54
C PRO A 283 -0.04 -0.13 -24.27
N ALA A 284 0.66 0.41 -23.27
CA ALA A 284 -0.01 0.94 -22.10
C ALA A 284 -0.76 2.24 -22.46
N ALA A 285 -2.04 2.31 -22.15
CA ALA A 285 -2.88 3.50 -22.28
C ALA A 285 -2.90 4.34 -20.98
N SER A 286 -2.54 3.74 -19.85
CA SER A 286 -2.43 4.41 -18.55
C SER A 286 -1.45 3.68 -17.64
N TRP A 287 -0.87 4.41 -16.68
CA TRP A 287 0.07 3.89 -15.69
C TRP A 287 -0.43 4.17 -14.28
N GLU A 288 -0.44 3.12 -13.45
CA GLU A 288 -0.86 3.17 -12.04
C GLU A 288 0.28 2.64 -11.16
N MET A 289 0.55 3.29 -10.04
CA MET A 289 1.46 2.77 -9.02
C MET A 289 0.86 1.47 -8.44
N ALA A 290 1.64 0.40 -8.36
CA ALA A 290 1.24 -0.81 -7.66
C ALA A 290 1.28 -0.55 -6.15
N LEU A 291 0.28 -1.06 -5.44
CA LEU A 291 0.13 -0.88 -4.01
C LEU A 291 0.22 -2.23 -3.31
N GLY A 292 0.85 -2.23 -2.14
CA GLY A 292 0.76 -3.33 -1.19
C GLY A 292 -0.55 -3.31 -0.39
N PRO A 293 -0.86 -4.41 0.33
CA PRO A 293 -2.00 -4.46 1.23
C PRO A 293 -1.95 -3.34 2.27
N GLY A 294 -2.98 -2.49 2.28
CA GLY A 294 -3.12 -1.41 3.27
C GLY A 294 -2.46 -0.08 2.88
N ASP A 295 -1.75 -0.02 1.75
CA ASP A 295 -1.20 1.25 1.26
C ASP A 295 -2.33 2.27 0.98
N ASP A 296 -2.08 3.50 1.43
CA ASP A 296 -3.03 4.60 1.35
C ASP A 296 -2.33 5.81 0.74
N THR A 297 -2.65 6.10 -0.52
CA THR A 297 -2.05 7.23 -1.27
C THR A 297 -2.29 8.61 -0.65
N LEU A 298 -3.19 8.75 0.33
CA LEU A 298 -3.35 9.99 1.09
C LEU A 298 -2.26 10.19 2.16
N ARG A 299 -1.52 9.13 2.52
CA ARG A 299 -0.37 9.21 3.42
C ARG A 299 0.91 9.68 2.72
N LEU A 300 0.93 9.69 1.38
CA LEU A 300 2.08 10.15 0.61
C LEU A 300 2.23 11.67 0.71
N GLY A 301 3.43 12.10 1.13
CA GLY A 301 3.93 13.44 0.98
C GLY A 301 4.25 13.79 -0.48
N ALA A 302 4.65 15.04 -0.71
CA ALA A 302 5.07 15.47 -2.03
C ALA A 302 6.37 14.75 -2.44
N GLY A 303 6.36 14.10 -3.61
CA GLY A 303 7.51 13.33 -4.12
C GLY A 303 7.67 11.94 -3.49
N GLU A 304 6.80 11.54 -2.55
CA GLU A 304 6.81 10.21 -1.98
C GLU A 304 5.98 9.23 -2.84
N ALA A 305 6.34 7.96 -2.79
CA ALA A 305 5.62 6.89 -3.45
C ALA A 305 5.74 5.58 -2.65
N PHE A 306 4.73 4.72 -2.80
CA PHE A 306 4.82 3.33 -2.36
C PHE A 306 5.60 2.51 -3.37
N GLY A 307 6.19 1.41 -2.92
CA GLY A 307 7.07 0.58 -3.72
C GLY A 307 7.72 -0.53 -2.90
N PHE A 308 8.65 -1.25 -3.51
CA PHE A 308 9.47 -2.19 -2.74
C PHE A 308 10.68 -1.49 -2.15
N GLY A 309 11.01 -1.81 -0.90
CA GLY A 309 12.23 -1.39 -0.24
C GLY A 309 13.43 -2.27 -0.62
N THR A 310 14.61 -1.67 -0.70
CA THR A 310 15.90 -2.37 -0.86
C THR A 310 17.00 -1.71 -0.02
N ASP A 311 17.83 -2.53 0.60
CA ASP A 311 19.11 -2.18 1.28
C ASP A 311 20.30 -2.96 0.66
N ALA A 312 20.07 -3.49 -0.54
CA ALA A 312 21.04 -4.26 -1.31
C ALA A 312 21.18 -3.72 -2.74
N ALA A 313 20.66 -2.51 -3.02
CA ALA A 313 20.55 -1.93 -4.35
C ALA A 313 20.05 -2.92 -5.43
N THR A 314 19.07 -3.76 -5.10
CA THR A 314 18.50 -4.75 -6.03
C THR A 314 17.00 -4.88 -5.87
N GLY A 315 16.33 -5.17 -6.98
CA GLY A 315 14.94 -5.61 -7.03
C GLY A 315 14.84 -6.89 -7.86
N ALA A 316 13.70 -7.58 -7.74
CA ALA A 316 13.43 -8.74 -8.58
C ALA A 316 11.95 -8.87 -8.91
N PHE A 317 11.69 -9.36 -10.13
CA PHE A 317 10.41 -9.91 -10.54
C PHE A 317 10.41 -11.41 -10.27
N GLY A 318 9.31 -11.94 -9.72
CA GLY A 318 9.18 -13.39 -9.47
C GLY A 318 7.73 -13.80 -9.24
N ASP A 319 7.48 -15.09 -9.23
CA ASP A 319 6.18 -15.62 -8.80
C ASP A 319 6.00 -15.44 -7.29
N ALA A 320 4.86 -14.89 -6.86
CA ALA A 320 4.61 -14.61 -5.45
C ALA A 320 4.46 -15.88 -4.59
N GLU A 321 3.91 -16.97 -5.14
CA GLU A 321 3.72 -18.22 -4.40
C GLU A 321 5.03 -18.99 -4.24
N ALA A 322 5.94 -18.91 -5.21
CA ALA A 322 7.25 -19.56 -5.16
C ALA A 322 8.37 -18.65 -4.61
N TRP A 323 8.03 -17.45 -4.14
CA TRP A 323 9.01 -16.43 -3.77
C TRP A 323 10.01 -16.88 -2.69
N PRO A 324 9.59 -17.49 -1.56
CA PRO A 324 10.51 -17.95 -0.53
C PRO A 324 11.52 -18.99 -1.07
N GLU A 325 11.05 -19.97 -1.83
CA GLU A 325 11.88 -21.03 -2.40
C GLU A 325 12.84 -20.50 -3.47
N LEU A 326 12.39 -19.55 -4.28
CA LEU A 326 13.23 -18.87 -5.28
C LEU A 326 14.34 -18.05 -4.60
N ARG A 327 14.04 -17.38 -3.49
CA ARG A 327 15.06 -16.64 -2.71
C ARG A 327 16.10 -17.57 -2.11
N ASP A 328 15.66 -18.68 -1.51
CA ASP A 328 16.57 -19.68 -0.97
C ASP A 328 17.45 -20.29 -2.06
N LEU A 329 16.88 -20.55 -3.24
CA LEU A 329 17.63 -21.02 -4.40
C LEU A 329 18.62 -19.96 -4.91
N LEU A 330 18.21 -18.69 -5.01
CA LEU A 330 19.09 -17.59 -5.42
C LEU A 330 20.29 -17.47 -4.47
N ALA A 331 20.03 -17.47 -3.16
CA ALA A 331 21.05 -17.42 -2.14
C ALA A 331 22.04 -18.57 -2.31
N ARG A 332 21.56 -19.81 -2.54
CA ARG A 332 22.41 -20.99 -2.81
C ARG A 332 23.19 -20.88 -4.12
N ALA A 333 22.56 -20.44 -5.22
CA ALA A 333 23.16 -20.40 -6.55
C ALA A 333 24.30 -19.36 -6.66
N ARG A 334 24.25 -18.30 -5.85
CA ARG A 334 25.30 -17.27 -5.80
C ARG A 334 26.61 -17.74 -5.14
N TRP A 335 26.60 -18.83 -4.36
CA TRP A 335 27.84 -19.34 -3.76
C TRP A 335 28.73 -19.99 -4.82
N ALA A 336 30.01 -19.63 -4.80
CA ALA A 336 31.01 -20.26 -5.65
C ALA A 336 31.08 -21.78 -5.37
N GLY A 337 30.99 -22.59 -6.43
CA GLY A 337 30.99 -24.05 -6.33
C GLY A 337 29.64 -24.68 -5.95
N SER A 338 28.58 -23.87 -5.87
CA SER A 338 27.21 -24.40 -5.69
C SER A 338 26.80 -25.28 -6.88
N PRO A 339 26.16 -26.44 -6.64
CA PRO A 339 25.59 -27.24 -7.73
C PRO A 339 24.43 -26.52 -8.43
N ASP A 340 23.86 -25.49 -7.79
CA ASP A 340 22.79 -24.67 -8.35
C ASP A 340 23.33 -23.48 -9.18
N HIS A 341 24.65 -23.30 -9.29
CA HIS A 341 25.24 -22.13 -9.96
C HIS A 341 24.83 -22.00 -11.43
N ASP A 342 24.74 -23.11 -12.16
CA ASP A 342 24.37 -23.12 -13.59
C ASP A 342 22.92 -22.68 -13.85
N ARG A 343 22.11 -22.54 -12.80
CA ARG A 343 20.75 -21.98 -12.89
C ARG A 343 20.73 -20.46 -12.94
N LEU A 344 21.85 -19.82 -12.60
CA LEU A 344 22.00 -18.38 -12.58
C LEU A 344 22.75 -17.93 -13.84
N SER A 345 22.18 -16.96 -14.54
CA SER A 345 22.79 -16.36 -15.72
C SER A 345 22.80 -14.85 -15.61
N ASN A 346 23.78 -14.19 -16.23
CA ASN A 346 23.85 -12.72 -16.24
C ASN A 346 22.85 -12.16 -17.27
N SER A 347 22.26 -11.02 -16.95
CA SER A 347 21.43 -10.23 -17.86
C SER A 347 21.92 -8.77 -17.90
N ALA A 348 21.43 -7.98 -18.85
CA ALA A 348 21.78 -6.56 -18.90
C ALA A 348 21.25 -5.78 -17.67
N ALA A 349 20.17 -6.23 -17.06
CA ALA A 349 19.63 -5.63 -15.84
C ALA A 349 20.29 -6.15 -14.56
N GLY A 350 20.88 -7.34 -14.58
CA GLY A 350 21.39 -8.04 -13.40
C GLY A 350 21.56 -9.54 -13.65
N MET A 351 20.65 -10.35 -13.11
CA MET A 351 20.72 -11.82 -13.18
C MET A 351 19.36 -12.46 -13.46
N GLN A 352 19.36 -13.62 -14.09
CA GLN A 352 18.19 -14.47 -14.30
C GLN A 352 18.41 -15.81 -13.61
N LEU A 353 17.44 -16.22 -12.78
CA LEU A 353 17.45 -17.50 -12.07
C LEU A 353 16.36 -18.44 -12.63
N ASP A 354 16.78 -19.64 -13.05
CA ASP A 354 15.90 -20.76 -13.40
C ASP A 354 15.52 -21.57 -12.15
N GLY A 355 14.26 -21.47 -11.72
CA GLY A 355 13.74 -22.21 -10.56
C GLY A 355 13.61 -23.72 -10.80
N GLY A 356 13.75 -24.20 -12.04
CA GLY A 356 13.69 -25.60 -12.42
C GLY A 356 12.41 -26.29 -11.95
N SER A 357 12.52 -27.18 -10.95
CA SER A 357 11.38 -27.94 -10.40
C SER A 357 10.35 -27.07 -9.69
N LEU A 358 10.68 -25.83 -9.32
CA LEU A 358 9.72 -24.86 -8.80
C LEU A 358 8.71 -24.41 -9.86
N GLY A 359 9.03 -24.57 -11.16
CA GLY A 359 8.17 -24.15 -12.26
C GLY A 359 8.02 -22.63 -12.43
N ALA A 360 8.75 -21.84 -11.63
CA ALA A 360 8.79 -20.38 -11.63
C ALA A 360 10.24 -19.89 -11.78
N ASP A 361 10.41 -18.63 -12.17
CA ASP A 361 11.71 -17.97 -12.33
C ASP A 361 11.82 -16.73 -11.47
N MET A 362 13.04 -16.20 -11.35
CA MET A 362 13.28 -14.89 -10.76
C MET A 362 14.20 -14.06 -11.66
N ALA A 363 13.78 -12.85 -12.00
CA ALA A 363 14.56 -11.88 -12.75
C ALA A 363 15.04 -10.78 -11.80
N VAL A 364 16.32 -10.82 -11.44
CA VAL A 364 16.96 -9.88 -10.53
C VAL A 364 17.55 -8.73 -11.34
N PHE A 365 17.33 -7.51 -10.89
CA PHE A 365 17.86 -6.29 -11.49
C PHE A 365 18.53 -5.40 -10.45
N ALA A 366 19.57 -4.68 -10.87
CA ALA A 366 20.19 -3.65 -10.08
C ALA A 366 19.29 -2.41 -10.01
N THR A 367 19.33 -1.74 -8.87
CA THR A 367 18.74 -0.42 -8.68
C THR A 367 19.87 0.60 -8.48
N GLY A 368 19.59 1.88 -8.71
CA GLY A 368 20.55 2.97 -8.56
C GLY A 368 21.03 3.23 -7.12
N GLY A 369 20.55 2.47 -6.14
CA GLY A 369 20.93 2.52 -4.74
C GLY A 369 19.89 1.90 -3.82
N ASP A 370 20.00 2.19 -2.54
CA ASP A 370 19.04 1.79 -1.51
C ASP A 370 17.87 2.76 -1.40
N GLY A 371 16.72 2.28 -0.93
CA GLY A 371 15.51 3.07 -0.77
C GLY A 371 14.24 2.35 -1.22
N VAL A 372 13.20 3.13 -1.53
CA VAL A 372 11.90 2.63 -1.98
C VAL A 372 11.72 2.92 -3.46
N TYR A 373 11.42 1.87 -4.23
CA TYR A 373 11.24 1.94 -5.67
C TYR A 373 9.79 1.67 -6.07
N PRO A 374 9.09 2.66 -6.66
CA PRO A 374 7.73 2.46 -7.13
C PRO A 374 7.66 1.45 -8.27
N VAL A 375 6.64 0.61 -8.22
CA VAL A 375 6.31 -0.34 -9.27
C VAL A 375 5.16 0.23 -10.06
N TRP A 376 5.30 0.32 -11.38
CA TRP A 376 4.31 0.92 -12.26
C TRP A 376 3.62 -0.14 -13.11
N VAL A 377 2.29 -0.15 -13.08
CA VAL A 377 1.44 -1.07 -13.82
C VAL A 377 0.86 -0.33 -15.02
N GLY A 378 1.27 -0.75 -16.22
CA GLY A 378 0.75 -0.25 -17.47
C GLY A 378 -0.50 -1.03 -17.86
N ARG A 379 -1.61 -0.35 -18.07
CA ARG A 379 -2.90 -0.94 -18.47
C ARG A 379 -3.26 -0.58 -19.90
N SER A 380 -3.82 -1.52 -20.65
CA SER A 380 -4.38 -1.28 -21.98
C SER A 380 -5.62 -0.37 -21.92
N ALA A 381 -6.15 0.04 -23.08
CA ALA A 381 -7.42 0.77 -23.16
C ALA A 381 -8.62 -0.03 -22.62
N SER A 382 -8.54 -1.37 -22.58
CA SER A 382 -9.56 -2.24 -21.96
C SER A 382 -9.36 -2.41 -20.44
N GLY A 383 -8.27 -1.89 -19.86
CA GLY A 383 -7.95 -1.97 -18.43
C GLY A 383 -7.11 -3.19 -18.03
N GLU A 384 -6.74 -4.04 -18.98
CA GLU A 384 -5.90 -5.23 -18.75
C GLU A 384 -4.45 -4.83 -18.47
N VAL A 385 -3.77 -5.56 -17.58
CA VAL A 385 -2.33 -5.35 -17.33
C VAL A 385 -1.55 -5.80 -18.56
N VAL A 386 -0.79 -4.88 -19.15
CA VAL A 386 0.08 -5.15 -20.31
C VAL A 386 1.55 -4.95 -20.01
N ARG A 387 1.88 -4.16 -18.97
CA ARG A 387 3.25 -3.88 -18.54
C ARG A 387 3.33 -3.84 -17.02
N VAL A 388 4.46 -4.27 -16.47
CA VAL A 388 4.90 -3.94 -15.11
C VAL A 388 6.32 -3.40 -15.22
N ALA A 389 6.58 -2.21 -14.72
CA ALA A 389 7.86 -1.53 -14.87
C ALA A 389 8.37 -1.00 -13.54
N VAL A 390 9.69 -0.93 -13.41
CA VAL A 390 10.39 -0.30 -12.29
C VAL A 390 11.43 0.62 -12.90
N GLN A 391 11.41 1.89 -12.49
CA GLN A 391 12.50 2.81 -12.79
C GLN A 391 13.66 2.49 -11.85
N THR A 392 14.84 2.23 -12.40
CA THR A 392 16.01 1.78 -11.62
C THR A 392 16.94 2.92 -11.25
N ALA A 393 17.02 3.97 -12.08
CA ALA A 393 17.85 5.14 -11.80
C ALA A 393 17.10 6.18 -10.94
N PHE A 394 17.68 6.62 -9.81
CA PHE A 394 17.03 7.55 -8.88
C PHE A 394 16.95 9.00 -9.40
N ASP A 395 17.96 9.47 -10.12
CA ASP A 395 18.09 10.88 -10.53
C ASP A 395 17.46 11.19 -11.90
N VAL A 396 16.74 10.21 -12.47
CA VAL A 396 16.18 10.31 -13.80
C VAL A 396 14.68 10.53 -13.72
N ASP A 397 14.15 11.66 -14.21
CA ASP A 397 12.71 11.83 -14.31
C ASP A 397 12.19 11.23 -15.62
N LEU A 398 11.57 10.04 -15.54
CA LEU A 398 10.92 9.41 -16.70
C LEU A 398 9.53 10.02 -17.02
N GLY A 399 9.03 10.92 -16.18
CA GLY A 399 7.73 11.57 -16.31
C GLY A 399 7.74 12.96 -16.95
N ALA A 400 8.92 13.54 -17.21
CA ALA A 400 9.09 14.87 -17.77
C ALA A 400 8.80 15.02 -19.28
#